data_AF-A0A524QXX1-F1
#
_entry.id   AF-A0A524QXX1-F1
#
_cell.length_a   1.000
_cell.length_b   1.000
_cell.length_c   1.000
_cell.angle_alpha   90.00
_cell.angle_beta   90.00
_cell.angle_gamma   90.00
#
_symmetry.space_group_name_H-M   'P 1'
#
loop_
_entity.id
_entity.type
_entity.pdbx_description
1 polymer ?
#
loop_
_entity_poly.entity_id
_entity_poly.type
_entity_poly.pdbx_seq_one_letter_code
_entity_poly.pdbx_strand_id
1 'polypeptide(L)'
;AIMVFLMAGIILLMGTVVFGGSAKYMELIALVCFTGMISVLGQIIKTPLMVMKQTMDIRTSLAVLLPGSDMTSTAYTLLNTFTDVFFIWQVILSIAGVAVIYSFSKGKAAATVLIPVGVIAAVVGVVKAIF
;
A
#
# COMPACT_ATOMS: atom_id res chain seq x y z
N ALA A 1 -0.49 -7.46 13.22
CA ALA A 1 0.57 -6.94 14.12
C ALA A 1 1.95 -6.96 13.45
N ILE A 2 2.49 -8.12 13.05
CA ILE A 2 3.86 -8.23 12.49
C ILE A 2 4.10 -7.31 11.29
N MET A 3 3.18 -7.27 10.32
CA MET A 3 3.33 -6.42 9.12
C MET A 3 3.42 -4.93 9.42
N VAL A 4 2.77 -4.45 10.49
CA VAL A 4 2.82 -3.03 10.88
C VAL A 4 4.23 -2.67 11.33
N PHE A 5 4.82 -3.50 12.19
CA PHE A 5 6.19 -3.31 12.67
C PHE A 5 7.19 -3.38 11.52
N LEU A 6 7.05 -4.35 10.62
CA LEU A 6 7.92 -4.46 9.44
C LEU A 6 7.83 -3.21 8.56
N MET A 7 6.63 -2.72 8.25
CA MET A 7 6.45 -1.54 7.41
C MET A 7 6.98 -0.28 8.08
N ALA A 8 6.75 -0.11 9.39
CA ALA A 8 7.32 1.00 10.16
C ALA A 8 8.85 0.95 10.17
N GLY A 9 9.43 -0.26 10.24
CA GLY A 9 10.89 -0.46 10.18
C GLY A 9 11.46 -0.11 8.82
N ILE A 10 10.77 -0.46 7.73
CA ILE A 10 11.16 -0.08 6.37
C ILE A 10 11.10 1.43 6.18
N ILE A 11 10.04 2.09 6.67
CA ILE A 11 9.92 3.55 6.62
C ILE A 11 11.02 4.21 7.46
N LEU A 12 11.35 3.64 8.64
CA LEU A 12 12.44 4.14 9.48
C LEU A 12 13.77 4.04 8.75
N LEU A 13 14.07 2.90 8.12
CA LEU A 13 15.28 2.69 7.35
C LEU A 13 15.38 3.70 6.20
N MET A 14 14.31 3.85 5.41
CA MET A 14 14.29 4.79 4.30
C MET A 14 14.42 6.24 4.79
N GLY A 15 13.61 6.66 5.75
CA GLY A 15 13.56 8.03 6.23
C GLY A 15 14.83 8.44 6.97
N THR A 16 15.35 7.58 7.85
CA THR A 16 16.49 7.89 8.71
C THR A 16 17.83 7.53 8.06
N VAL A 17 18.00 6.30 7.57
CA VAL A 17 19.30 5.81 7.06
C VAL A 17 19.58 6.33 5.65
N VAL A 18 18.59 6.27 4.75
CA VAL A 18 18.79 6.64 3.33
C VAL A 18 18.70 8.15 3.13
N PHE A 19 17.68 8.80 3.72
CA PHE A 19 17.42 10.23 3.50
C PHE A 19 17.89 11.16 4.62
N GLY A 20 18.45 10.62 5.72
CA GLY A 20 19.10 11.38 6.80
C GLY A 20 18.15 12.13 7.72
N GLY A 21 16.86 11.75 7.76
CA GLY A 21 15.90 12.33 8.69
C GLY A 21 15.96 11.74 10.10
N SER A 22 15.13 12.23 11.01
CA SER A 22 14.98 11.66 12.35
C SER A 22 13.50 11.52 12.69
N ALA A 23 13.11 10.32 13.15
CA ALA A 23 11.78 10.03 13.65
C ALA A 23 11.87 8.92 14.71
N LYS A 24 10.92 8.90 15.65
CA LYS A 24 10.80 7.80 16.61
C LYS A 24 10.06 6.65 15.94
N TYR A 25 10.52 5.42 16.19
CA TYR A 25 9.88 4.22 15.63
C TYR A 25 8.38 4.14 15.97
N MET A 26 7.97 4.58 17.16
CA MET A 26 6.56 4.64 17.56
C MET A 26 5.71 5.63 16.76
N GLU A 27 6.28 6.74 16.28
CA GLU A 27 5.58 7.68 15.40
C GLU A 27 5.28 7.02 14.04
N LEU A 28 6.20 6.18 13.56
CA LEU A 28 6.03 5.44 12.31
C LEU A 28 5.07 4.26 12.45
N ILE A 29 5.06 3.57 13.61
CA ILE A 29 4.02 2.57 13.91
C ILE A 29 2.65 3.23 13.89
N ALA A 30 2.50 4.38 14.57
CA ALA A 30 1.26 5.12 14.56
C ALA A 30 0.85 5.50 13.13
N LEU A 31 1.78 6.04 12.33
CA LEU A 31 1.55 6.36 10.92
C LEU A 31 1.01 5.15 10.13
N VAL A 32 1.66 3.99 10.24
CA VAL A 32 1.23 2.78 9.52
C VAL A 32 -0.13 2.30 10.02
N CYS A 33 -0.42 2.35 11.31
CA CYS A 33 -1.72 2.01 11.88
C CYS A 33 -2.83 2.94 11.35
N PHE A 34 -2.62 4.26 11.43
CA PHE A 34 -3.62 5.25 11.02
C PHE A 34 -3.90 5.19 9.53
N THR A 35 -2.87 5.09 8.70
CA THR A 35 -3.03 4.97 7.24
C THR A 35 -3.61 3.60 6.85
N GLY A 36 -3.28 2.53 7.58
CA GLY A 36 -3.86 1.21 7.39
C GLY A 36 -5.37 1.14 7.61
N MET A 37 -5.95 2.07 8.38
CA MET A 37 -7.41 2.13 8.55
C MET A 37 -8.16 2.39 7.23
N ILE A 38 -7.51 2.97 6.23
CA ILE A 38 -8.12 3.15 4.90
C ILE A 38 -8.45 1.81 4.25
N SER A 39 -7.64 0.76 4.50
CA SER A 39 -7.95 -0.58 4.00
C SER A 39 -9.21 -1.18 4.66
N VAL A 40 -9.40 -0.91 5.96
CA VAL A 40 -10.60 -1.32 6.71
C VAL A 40 -11.82 -0.60 6.16
N LEU A 41 -11.72 0.71 5.91
CA LEU A 41 -12.77 1.49 5.26
C LEU A 41 -13.14 0.90 3.89
N GLY A 42 -12.15 0.52 3.10
CA GLY A 42 -12.38 -0.15 1.82
C GLY A 42 -13.17 -1.45 1.95
N GLN A 43 -12.87 -2.27 2.96
CA GLN A 43 -13.62 -3.50 3.23
C GLN A 43 -15.05 -3.23 3.70
N ILE A 44 -15.26 -2.22 4.54
CA ILE A 44 -16.60 -1.81 4.98
C ILE A 44 -17.46 -1.42 3.77
N ILE A 45 -16.90 -0.71 2.80
CA ILE A 45 -17.63 -0.30 1.58
C ILE A 45 -17.86 -1.48 0.63
N LYS A 46 -16.86 -2.36 0.46
CA LYS A 46 -16.95 -3.51 -0.46
C LYS A 46 -17.87 -4.61 0.08
N THR A 47 -17.99 -4.80 1.39
CA THR A 47 -18.75 -5.90 2.00
C THR A 47 -20.23 -5.90 1.62
N PRO A 48 -20.98 -4.79 1.74
CA PRO A 48 -22.37 -4.73 1.26
C PRO A 48 -22.49 -5.05 -0.23
N LEU A 49 -21.56 -4.57 -1.06
CA LEU A 49 -21.55 -4.83 -2.49
C LEU A 49 -21.33 -6.32 -2.79
N MET A 50 -20.47 -6.99 -2.03
CA MET A 50 -20.25 -8.45 -2.13
C MET A 50 -21.55 -9.21 -1.83
N VAL A 51 -22.26 -8.82 -0.77
CA VAL A 51 -23.54 -9.42 -0.40
C VAL A 51 -24.61 -9.16 -1.46
N MET A 52 -24.73 -7.94 -1.97
CA MET A 52 -25.72 -7.58 -2.98
C MET A 52 -25.50 -8.30 -4.32
N LYS A 53 -24.23 -8.48 -4.72
CA LYS A 53 -23.89 -9.13 -5.99
C LYS A 53 -23.66 -10.64 -5.87
N GLN A 54 -23.75 -11.21 -4.68
CA GLN A 54 -23.48 -12.63 -4.41
C GLN A 54 -22.13 -13.10 -4.97
N THR A 55 -21.13 -12.21 -4.92
CA THR A 55 -19.78 -12.48 -5.41
C THR A 55 -18.75 -11.86 -4.48
N MET A 56 -17.66 -12.58 -4.25
CA MET A 56 -16.50 -12.05 -3.52
C MET A 56 -15.62 -11.18 -4.43
N ASP A 57 -15.87 -11.18 -5.74
CA ASP A 57 -15.08 -10.47 -6.73
C ASP A 57 -15.59 -9.04 -6.95
N ILE A 58 -15.40 -8.19 -5.92
CA ILE A 58 -15.67 -6.76 -6.00
C ILE A 58 -14.35 -5.99 -6.14
N ARG A 59 -14.12 -5.47 -7.34
CA ARG A 59 -12.91 -4.76 -7.71
C ARG A 59 -13.14 -3.26 -7.74
N THR A 60 -12.22 -2.51 -7.14
CA THR A 60 -12.14 -1.03 -7.22
C THR A 60 -10.79 -0.59 -7.76
N SER A 61 -10.20 -1.45 -8.59
CA SER A 61 -8.90 -1.29 -9.22
C SER A 61 -9.05 -1.25 -10.73
N LEU A 62 -7.99 -0.87 -11.45
CA LEU A 62 -7.95 -0.91 -12.91
C LEU A 62 -8.03 -2.34 -13.47
N ALA A 63 -7.93 -3.38 -12.64
CA ALA A 63 -8.15 -4.76 -13.06
C ALA A 63 -9.59 -5.05 -13.54
N VAL A 64 -10.54 -4.11 -13.33
CA VAL A 64 -11.86 -4.15 -13.98
C VAL A 64 -11.76 -4.10 -15.50
N LEU A 65 -10.71 -3.49 -16.05
CA LEU A 65 -10.46 -3.39 -17.49
C LEU A 65 -9.96 -4.71 -18.11
N LEU A 66 -9.70 -5.73 -17.28
CA LEU A 66 -9.32 -7.08 -17.70
C LEU A 66 -10.39 -8.11 -17.28
N PRO A 67 -11.59 -8.06 -17.85
CA PRO A 67 -12.63 -9.05 -17.56
C PRO A 67 -12.22 -10.43 -18.09
N GLY A 68 -12.39 -11.47 -17.27
CA GLY A 68 -12.07 -12.85 -17.66
C GLY A 68 -10.58 -13.19 -17.71
N SER A 69 -9.68 -12.27 -17.35
CA SER A 69 -8.25 -12.59 -17.22
C SER A 69 -8.01 -13.53 -16.04
N ASP A 70 -7.02 -14.40 -16.18
CA ASP A 70 -6.56 -15.25 -15.10
C ASP A 70 -6.19 -14.41 -13.87
N MET A 71 -6.95 -14.59 -12.79
CA MET A 71 -6.78 -13.86 -11.53
C MET A 71 -5.46 -14.20 -10.82
N THR A 72 -4.80 -15.28 -11.24
CA THR A 72 -3.48 -15.66 -10.75
C THR A 72 -2.36 -15.01 -11.54
N SER A 73 -2.65 -14.48 -12.73
CA SER A 73 -1.64 -13.87 -13.59
C SER A 73 -0.97 -12.68 -12.90
N THR A 74 0.32 -12.52 -13.22
CA THR A 74 1.14 -11.43 -12.68
C THR A 74 0.54 -10.06 -13.00
N ALA A 75 0.15 -9.84 -14.27
CA ALA A 75 -0.44 -8.57 -14.70
C ALA A 75 -1.73 -8.26 -13.95
N TYR A 76 -2.60 -9.24 -13.79
CA TYR A 76 -3.84 -9.08 -13.03
C TYR A 76 -3.56 -8.73 -11.56
N THR A 77 -2.67 -9.45 -10.90
CA THR A 77 -2.35 -9.22 -9.48
C THR A 77 -1.81 -7.82 -9.26
N LEU A 78 -0.86 -7.38 -10.10
CA LEU A 78 -0.27 -6.05 -10.00
C LEU A 78 -1.31 -4.94 -10.22
N LEU A 79 -2.11 -5.05 -11.29
CA LEU A 79 -3.18 -4.10 -11.55
C LEU A 79 -4.19 -4.11 -10.40
N ASN A 80 -4.58 -5.27 -9.89
CA ASN A 80 -5.61 -5.35 -8.88
C ASN A 80 -5.16 -4.74 -7.55
N THR A 81 -3.93 -5.00 -7.12
CA THR A 81 -3.44 -4.53 -5.81
C THR A 81 -2.98 -3.07 -5.84
N PHE A 82 -2.14 -2.68 -6.81
CA PHE A 82 -1.46 -1.38 -6.77
C PHE A 82 -2.27 -0.24 -7.38
N THR A 83 -3.37 -0.54 -8.06
CA THR A 83 -4.28 0.47 -8.63
C THR A 83 -5.63 0.54 -7.92
N ASP A 84 -5.79 -0.18 -6.81
CA ASP A 84 -6.97 -0.09 -5.97
C ASP A 84 -7.09 1.31 -5.34
N VAL A 85 -8.29 1.90 -5.43
CA VAL A 85 -8.55 3.26 -4.93
C VAL A 85 -8.18 3.42 -3.45
N PHE A 86 -8.46 2.42 -2.60
CA PHE A 86 -8.16 2.49 -1.17
C PHE A 86 -6.66 2.34 -0.90
N PHE A 87 -5.96 1.53 -1.69
CA PHE A 87 -4.51 1.43 -1.62
C PHE A 87 -3.83 2.75 -2.01
N ILE A 88 -4.26 3.38 -3.10
CA ILE A 88 -3.74 4.69 -3.55
C ILE A 88 -3.97 5.75 -2.46
N TRP A 89 -5.17 5.78 -1.88
CA TRP A 89 -5.48 6.71 -0.79
C TRP A 89 -4.57 6.47 0.44
N GLN A 90 -4.39 5.21 0.84
CA GLN A 90 -3.46 4.87 1.92
C GLN A 90 -2.04 5.39 1.63
N VAL A 91 -1.52 5.16 0.41
CA VAL A 91 -0.19 5.63 0.00
C VAL A 91 -0.08 7.15 0.09
N ILE A 92 -1.08 7.90 -0.37
CA ILE A 92 -1.09 9.37 -0.30
C ILE A 92 -1.01 9.85 1.15
N LEU A 93 -1.80 9.26 2.06
CA LEU A 93 -1.74 9.63 3.47
C LEU A 93 -0.42 9.23 4.14
N SER A 94 0.16 8.09 3.76
CA SER A 94 1.49 7.70 4.23
C SER A 94 2.56 8.70 3.80
N ILE A 95 2.53 9.19 2.55
CA ILE A 95 3.45 10.22 2.05
C ILE A 95 3.28 11.52 2.85
N ALA A 96 2.04 11.96 3.07
CA ALA A 96 1.76 13.16 3.86
C ALA A 96 2.26 13.04 5.30
N GLY A 97 2.01 11.90 5.96
CA GLY A 97 2.47 11.66 7.31
C GLY A 97 3.99 11.58 7.44
N VAL A 98 4.68 10.94 6.47
CA VAL A 98 6.15 10.98 6.40
C VAL A 98 6.65 12.41 6.23
N ALA A 99 6.03 13.20 5.35
CA ALA A 99 6.44 14.58 5.11
C ALA A 99 6.38 15.42 6.41
N VAL A 100 5.34 15.21 7.23
CA VAL A 100 5.18 15.90 8.52
C VAL A 100 6.18 15.37 9.55
N ILE A 101 6.22 14.05 9.79
CA ILE A 101 7.04 13.44 10.84
C ILE A 101 8.53 13.74 10.62
N TYR A 102 9.02 13.59 9.39
CA TYR A 102 10.41 13.83 9.04
C TYR A 102 10.72 15.27 8.61
N SER A 103 9.71 16.14 8.50
CA SER A 103 9.85 17.49 7.92
C SER A 103 10.51 17.47 6.53
N PHE A 104 10.16 16.47 5.71
CA PHE A 104 10.73 16.26 4.39
C PHE A 104 10.02 17.07 3.30
N SER A 105 10.78 17.43 2.25
CA SER A 105 10.17 17.91 1.01
C SER A 105 9.29 16.83 0.38
N LYS A 106 8.30 17.24 -0.43
CA LYS A 106 7.35 16.32 -1.08
C LYS A 106 8.04 15.18 -1.82
N GLY A 107 9.14 15.46 -2.52
CA GLY A 107 9.90 14.45 -3.26
C GLY A 107 10.56 13.41 -2.36
N LYS A 108 11.22 13.83 -1.27
CA LYS A 108 11.82 12.91 -0.31
C LYS A 108 10.77 12.07 0.41
N ALA A 109 9.68 12.69 0.87
CA ALA A 109 8.58 11.98 1.51
C ALA A 109 7.93 10.95 0.58
N ALA A 110 7.71 11.32 -0.69
CA ALA A 110 7.21 10.40 -1.71
C ALA A 110 8.18 9.24 -1.92
N ALA A 111 9.48 9.51 -2.07
CA ALA A 111 10.50 8.47 -2.27
C ALA A 111 10.57 7.48 -1.09
N THR A 112 10.48 7.96 0.16
CA THR A 112 10.46 7.11 1.37
C THR A 112 9.35 6.07 1.34
N VAL A 113 8.19 6.37 0.74
CA VAL A 113 7.03 5.46 0.68
C VAL A 113 6.99 4.67 -0.64
N LEU A 114 7.18 5.35 -1.77
CA LEU A 114 6.98 4.77 -3.10
C LEU A 114 8.09 3.77 -3.47
N ILE A 115 9.34 3.97 -3.01
CA ILE A 115 10.42 3.01 -3.29
C ILE A 115 10.11 1.65 -2.64
N PRO A 116 9.81 1.55 -1.32
CA PRO A 116 9.35 0.31 -0.72
C PRO A 116 8.14 -0.33 -1.41
N VAL A 117 7.13 0.47 -1.75
CA VAL A 117 5.93 -0.02 -2.45
C VAL A 117 6.29 -0.62 -3.81
N GLY A 118 7.16 0.04 -4.57
CA GLY A 118 7.65 -0.45 -5.86
C GLY A 118 8.48 -1.73 -5.73
N VAL A 119 9.33 -1.84 -4.70
CA VAL A 119 10.08 -3.07 -4.40
C VAL A 119 9.13 -4.22 -4.07
N ILE A 120 8.11 -3.98 -3.23
CA ILE A 120 7.10 -4.99 -2.91
C ILE A 120 6.35 -5.42 -4.18
N ALA A 121 5.97 -4.48 -5.04
CA ALA A 121 5.32 -4.78 -6.32
C ALA A 121 6.19 -5.66 -7.22
N ALA A 122 7.47 -5.33 -7.35
CA ALA A 122 8.42 -6.11 -8.14
C ALA A 122 8.57 -7.54 -7.58
N VAL A 123 8.73 -7.68 -6.26
CA VAL A 123 8.83 -8.99 -5.60
C VAL A 123 7.56 -9.82 -5.83
N VAL A 124 6.37 -9.24 -5.66
CA VAL A 124 5.10 -9.92 -5.93
C VAL A 124 5.03 -10.37 -7.39
N GLY A 125 5.45 -9.52 -8.33
CA GLY A 125 5.47 -9.85 -9.75
C GLY A 125 6.41 -11.02 -10.07
N VAL A 126 7.62 -11.02 -9.52
CA VAL A 126 8.60 -12.10 -9.71
C VAL A 126 8.09 -13.42 -9.12
N VAL A 127 7.55 -13.38 -7.90
CA VAL A 127 7.01 -14.57 -7.23
C VAL A 127 5.88 -15.19 -8.06
N LYS A 128 4.94 -14.37 -8.55
CA LYS A 128 3.81 -14.82 -9.39
C LYS A 128 4.19 -15.26 -10.80
N ALA A 129 5.40 -14.93 -11.26
CA ALA A 129 5.92 -15.40 -12.54
C ALA A 129 6.60 -16.78 -12.42
N ILE A 130 7.07 -17.14 -11.23
CA ILE A 130 7.83 -18.37 -10.96
C ILE A 130 6.95 -19.47 -10.35
N PHE A 131 6.00 -19.10 -9.48
CA PHE A 131 5.08 -20.00 -8.78
C PHE A 131 3.63 -19.74 -9.20
#